data_AF-A0A8H6KZZ9-F1
#
_entry.id   AF-A0A8H6KZZ9-F1
#
_cell.length_a   1.000
_cell.length_b   1.000
_cell.length_c   1.000
_cell.angle_alpha   90.00
_cell.angle_beta   90.00
_cell.angle_gamma   90.00
#
_symmetry.space_group_name_H-M   'P 1'
#
loop_
_entity.id
_entity.type
_entity.pdbx_description
1 polymer ?
#
loop_
_entity_poly.entity_id
_entity_poly.type
_entity_poly.pdbx_seq_one_letter_code
_entity_poly.pdbx_strand_id
1 'polypeptide(L)'
;MASPNITRSREGSDSSFDSDSELFKHEIIKHDPAGLGTSKTPWQQTLAANRSTAPGDINDGLMELLIMINACKTASARRITAVIPNFPYARQDKKDKSRAPITAKLMANMLQTAGCSHVITMDLHASQIQGLSMPQTLHSSKLLIIAGFFNVPVDNLYAEPSYLRWIRDNVDVRKAVIVSPDAGGAKRATSLADRLDLNFALIHKERSRPNEVSKMTLVGNVKDKCAILVDDMADTCGTLAKAANTLREHGASSIVALVTHGIFSGNALKTLNDCDALSRVVATNTVPFSEKRKQCPKLEEIDVSPTLAEACRRTHNGESVSFLFSHAPME
;
A
#
# COMPACT_ATOMS: atom_id res chain seq x y z
N MET A 1 26.23 -15.89 37.67
CA MET A 1 27.09 -14.69 37.70
C MET A 1 27.37 -14.26 36.27
N ALA A 2 27.16 -12.96 36.02
CA ALA A 2 27.62 -12.15 34.88
C ALA A 2 27.03 -12.41 33.47
N SER A 3 26.08 -11.53 33.11
CA SER A 3 25.78 -11.05 31.76
C SER A 3 26.94 -10.21 31.20
N PRO A 4 27.11 -10.07 29.87
CA PRO A 4 27.81 -8.94 29.28
C PRO A 4 26.82 -7.85 28.84
N ASN A 5 26.89 -6.71 29.53
CA ASN A 5 26.33 -5.44 29.09
C ASN A 5 27.06 -4.95 27.83
N ILE A 6 26.32 -4.54 26.81
CA ILE A 6 26.83 -3.65 25.75
C ILE A 6 26.02 -2.36 25.82
N THR A 7 26.51 -1.44 26.64
CA THR A 7 26.15 -0.02 26.60
C THR A 7 26.93 0.65 25.47
N ARG A 8 26.23 1.23 24.49
CA ARG A 8 26.81 2.26 23.60
C ARG A 8 26.04 3.56 23.78
N SER A 9 26.83 4.61 23.97
CA SER A 9 26.49 5.99 24.31
C SER A 9 25.63 6.69 23.27
N ARG A 10 24.66 7.48 23.75
CA ARG A 10 23.98 8.55 23.00
C ARG A 10 24.54 9.89 23.50
N GLU A 11 25.07 10.70 22.60
CA GLU A 11 25.26 12.14 22.81
C GLU A 11 24.86 12.87 21.53
N GLY A 12 24.09 13.96 21.69
CA GLY A 12 24.00 15.05 20.72
C GLY A 12 22.72 15.14 19.88
N SER A 13 21.70 15.82 20.41
CA SER A 13 21.10 17.05 19.87
C SER A 13 19.58 17.11 20.08
N ASP A 14 19.19 17.87 21.11
CA ASP A 14 17.88 18.48 21.25
C ASP A 14 17.64 19.49 20.12
N SER A 15 16.47 19.43 19.48
CA SER A 15 15.60 20.58 19.22
C SER A 15 14.35 20.15 18.44
N SER A 16 13.19 20.31 19.09
CA SER A 16 11.86 20.56 18.49
C SER A 16 11.46 19.74 17.25
N PHE A 17 10.79 18.60 17.43
CA PHE A 17 10.10 17.88 16.35
C PHE A 17 8.70 17.42 16.79
N ASP A 18 7.72 17.70 15.92
CA ASP A 18 6.27 17.51 16.07
C ASP A 18 5.84 16.14 16.60
N SER A 19 4.97 16.17 17.61
CA SER A 19 4.55 15.05 18.45
C SER A 19 3.59 14.04 17.83
N ASP A 20 3.12 14.23 16.58
CA ASP A 20 2.12 13.35 15.97
C ASP A 20 2.69 12.34 14.94
N SER A 21 3.96 12.50 14.56
CA SER A 21 4.64 11.64 13.57
C SER A 21 5.44 10.46 14.18
N GLU A 22 5.55 10.39 15.51
CA GLU A 22 6.29 9.35 16.22
C GLU A 22 5.47 8.09 16.57
N LEU A 23 4.15 8.07 16.30
CA LEU A 23 3.24 6.97 16.67
C LEU A 23 3.53 5.60 16.02
N PHE A 24 4.47 5.52 15.06
CA PHE A 24 4.75 4.28 14.32
C PHE A 24 6.21 3.81 14.35
N LYS A 25 7.00 4.27 15.33
CA LYS A 25 8.33 3.70 15.60
C LYS A 25 8.29 2.86 16.87
N HIS A 26 8.28 1.54 16.72
CA HIS A 26 8.56 0.58 17.78
C HIS A 26 7.82 0.84 19.11
N GLU A 27 6.49 0.99 19.10
CA GLU A 27 5.76 0.88 20.37
C GLU A 27 4.30 0.45 20.21
N ILE A 28 3.90 -0.41 21.14
CA ILE A 28 2.54 -0.89 21.34
C ILE A 28 1.72 0.31 21.83
N ILE A 29 0.71 0.74 21.06
CA ILE A 29 -0.27 1.71 21.57
C ILE A 29 -1.04 1.05 22.72
N LYS A 30 -0.64 1.37 23.96
CA LYS A 30 -1.49 1.25 25.15
C LYS A 30 -2.08 2.63 25.43
N HIS A 31 -3.34 2.84 25.10
CA HIS A 31 -4.12 3.90 25.74
C HIS A 31 -4.75 3.34 27.02
N ASP A 32 -4.29 3.82 28.18
CA ASP A 32 -5.03 3.82 29.44
C ASP A 32 -5.06 5.29 29.91
N PRO A 33 -6.21 5.99 29.90
CA PRO A 33 -6.30 7.36 30.40
C PRO A 33 -6.32 7.45 31.93
N ALA A 34 -6.20 6.32 32.65
CA ALA A 34 -6.17 6.30 34.10
C ALA A 34 -4.79 5.82 34.59
N GLY A 35 -3.91 6.77 34.91
CA GLY A 35 -2.62 6.49 35.54
C GLY A 35 -2.79 5.73 36.86
N LEU A 36 -2.61 4.41 36.82
CA LEU A 36 -2.45 3.54 37.97
C LEU A 36 -1.59 2.34 37.54
N GLY A 37 -0.36 2.31 38.05
CA GLY A 37 0.62 1.28 37.76
C GLY A 37 0.12 -0.12 38.14
N THR A 38 0.49 -1.10 37.32
CA THR A 38 0.70 -2.53 37.65
C THR A 38 0.90 -3.29 36.33
N SER A 39 1.69 -4.36 36.39
CA SER A 39 1.94 -5.32 35.32
C SER A 39 0.63 -5.87 34.73
N LYS A 40 0.16 -5.30 33.63
CA LYS A 40 -1.08 -5.75 32.95
C LYS A 40 -0.74 -6.55 31.68
N THR A 41 -1.09 -7.83 31.73
CA THR A 41 -1.12 -8.80 30.62
C THR A 41 -1.79 -8.22 29.37
N PRO A 42 -1.26 -8.42 28.15
CA PRO A 42 -1.83 -7.79 26.96
C PRO A 42 -3.03 -8.61 26.46
N TRP A 43 -4.22 -8.23 26.87
CA TRP A 43 -5.46 -8.93 26.52
C TRP A 43 -5.83 -8.83 25.03
N GLN A 44 -5.20 -7.93 24.25
CA GLN A 44 -5.20 -7.90 22.78
C GLN A 44 -3.92 -7.18 22.32
N GLN A 45 -3.30 -7.64 21.24
CA GLN A 45 -2.12 -6.98 20.65
C GLN A 45 -2.37 -6.69 19.17
N THR A 46 -2.31 -5.41 18.82
CA THR A 46 -2.22 -4.97 17.43
C THR A 46 -0.76 -4.72 17.15
N LEU A 47 -0.17 -5.55 16.28
CA LEU A 47 1.20 -5.40 15.84
C LEU A 47 1.16 -4.73 14.48
N ALA A 48 1.63 -3.48 14.41
CA ALA A 48 1.83 -2.81 13.14
C ALA A 48 3.25 -3.10 12.64
N ALA A 49 3.35 -3.80 11.52
CA ALA A 49 4.57 -3.85 10.74
C ALA A 49 4.61 -2.62 9.83
N ASN A 50 4.82 -1.44 10.41
CA ASN A 50 5.32 -0.32 9.62
C ASN A 50 6.84 -0.51 9.59
N ARG A 51 7.38 -0.82 8.41
CA ARG A 51 8.78 -1.24 8.15
C ARG A 51 9.78 -0.92 9.28
N SER A 52 10.35 -1.96 9.87
CA SER A 52 11.49 -1.87 10.79
C SER A 52 12.68 -1.16 10.14
N THR A 53 13.06 -0.05 10.76
CA THR A 53 14.41 0.43 11.11
C THR A 53 15.65 -0.16 10.42
N ALA A 54 15.72 -0.28 9.09
CA ALA A 54 16.93 -0.16 8.24
C ALA A 54 16.60 -0.34 6.75
N PRO A 55 17.26 0.35 5.80
CA PRO A 55 17.05 0.12 4.39
C PRO A 55 17.83 -1.15 3.96
N GLY A 56 17.14 -2.25 3.62
CA GLY A 56 17.85 -3.43 3.13
C GLY A 56 16.98 -4.52 2.54
N ASP A 57 16.27 -5.27 3.39
CA ASP A 57 15.66 -6.53 2.95
C ASP A 57 14.20 -6.66 3.41
N ILE A 58 13.33 -7.00 2.45
CA ILE A 58 11.93 -7.36 2.68
C ILE A 58 11.86 -8.61 3.58
N ASN A 59 12.85 -9.49 3.49
CA ASN A 59 12.91 -10.72 4.28
C ASN A 59 13.16 -10.46 5.77
N ASP A 60 14.04 -9.52 6.10
CA ASP A 60 14.35 -9.19 7.50
C ASP A 60 13.12 -8.64 8.21
N GLY A 61 12.43 -7.67 7.57
CA GLY A 61 11.19 -7.12 8.11
C GLY A 61 10.07 -8.15 8.22
N LEU A 62 10.00 -9.12 7.30
CA LEU A 62 9.08 -10.24 7.40
C LEU A 62 9.43 -11.15 8.59
N MET A 63 10.70 -11.54 8.74
CA MET A 63 11.14 -12.42 9.81
C MET A 63 10.94 -11.76 11.18
N GLU A 64 11.23 -10.47 11.30
CA GLU A 64 10.96 -9.70 12.52
C GLU A 64 9.46 -9.71 12.88
N LEU A 65 8.58 -9.45 11.91
CA LEU A 65 7.13 -9.53 12.13
C LEU A 65 6.71 -10.93 12.59
N LEU A 66 7.22 -11.98 11.97
CA LEU A 66 6.90 -13.36 12.36
C LEU A 66 7.39 -13.68 13.78
N ILE A 67 8.58 -13.20 14.16
CA ILE A 67 9.14 -13.35 15.51
C ILE A 67 8.26 -12.60 16.52
N MET A 68 7.84 -11.37 16.23
CA MET A 68 6.96 -10.59 17.10
C MET A 68 5.60 -11.28 17.28
N ILE A 69 4.96 -11.72 16.20
CA ILE A 69 3.68 -12.46 16.27
C ILE A 69 3.84 -13.70 17.15
N ASN A 70 4.88 -14.49 16.94
CA ASN A 70 5.12 -15.71 17.70
C ASN A 70 5.43 -15.42 19.19
N ALA A 71 6.19 -14.36 19.48
CA ALA A 71 6.46 -13.91 20.84
C ALA A 71 5.16 -13.50 21.56
N CYS A 72 4.29 -12.72 20.91
CA CYS A 72 3.00 -12.32 21.45
C CYS A 72 2.07 -13.52 21.67
N LYS A 73 2.08 -14.50 20.76
CA LYS A 73 1.32 -15.75 20.89
C LYS A 73 1.79 -16.55 22.10
N THR A 74 3.10 -16.69 22.27
CA THR A 74 3.72 -17.40 23.40
C THR A 74 3.46 -16.68 24.72
N ALA A 75 3.39 -15.34 24.68
CA ALA A 75 2.97 -14.50 25.80
C ALA A 75 1.44 -14.51 26.06
N SER A 76 0.70 -15.45 25.47
CA SER A 76 -0.75 -15.65 25.67
C SER A 76 -1.63 -14.47 25.26
N ALA A 77 -1.26 -13.73 24.21
CA ALA A 77 -2.14 -12.72 23.64
C ALA A 77 -3.46 -13.34 23.15
N ARG A 78 -4.61 -12.76 23.53
CA ARG A 78 -5.95 -13.26 23.14
C ARG A 78 -6.20 -13.20 21.63
N ARG A 79 -5.72 -12.13 20.98
CA ARG A 79 -5.90 -11.84 19.55
C ARG A 79 -4.69 -11.05 19.07
N ILE A 80 -4.13 -11.47 17.94
CA ILE A 80 -3.00 -10.82 17.29
C ILE A 80 -3.47 -10.33 15.93
N THR A 81 -3.44 -9.01 15.72
CA THR A 81 -3.73 -8.40 14.42
C THR A 81 -2.43 -7.92 13.80
N ALA A 82 -2.09 -8.40 12.61
CA ALA A 82 -0.96 -7.91 11.84
C ALA A 82 -1.41 -6.79 10.91
N VAL A 83 -0.93 -5.57 11.15
CA VAL A 83 -1.15 -4.42 10.25
C VAL A 83 0.04 -4.34 9.30
N ILE A 84 -0.21 -4.59 8.02
CA ILE A 84 0.80 -4.68 6.96
C ILE A 84 0.36 -3.76 5.82
N PRO A 85 0.70 -2.45 5.87
CA PRO A 85 0.21 -1.47 4.89
C PRO A 85 0.57 -1.83 3.44
N ASN A 86 1.77 -2.36 3.20
CA ASN A 86 2.18 -2.91 1.91
C ASN A 86 2.50 -4.41 2.06
N PHE A 87 1.67 -5.28 1.48
CA PHE A 87 1.80 -6.72 1.64
C PHE A 87 3.04 -7.28 0.91
N PRO A 88 3.96 -7.97 1.61
CA PRO A 88 5.19 -8.47 1.00
C PRO A 88 4.90 -9.54 -0.04
N TYR A 89 5.66 -9.53 -1.14
CA TYR A 89 5.52 -10.49 -2.25
C TYR A 89 4.15 -10.50 -2.94
N ALA A 90 3.32 -9.46 -2.79
CA ALA A 90 1.98 -9.39 -3.38
C ALA A 90 1.93 -9.57 -4.91
N ARG A 91 3.01 -9.21 -5.63
CA ARG A 91 3.14 -9.42 -7.09
C ARG A 91 3.34 -10.90 -7.50
N GLN A 92 3.64 -11.79 -6.56
CA GLN A 92 3.86 -13.22 -6.80
C GLN A 92 2.64 -14.03 -6.34
N ASP A 93 1.46 -13.62 -6.81
CA ASP A 93 0.14 -14.17 -6.48
C ASP A 93 -0.31 -15.30 -7.41
N LYS A 94 0.29 -15.43 -8.59
CA LYS A 94 -0.04 -16.45 -9.58
C LYS A 94 1.19 -17.12 -10.19
N LYS A 95 0.97 -18.28 -10.80
CA LYS A 95 2.00 -18.99 -11.57
C LYS A 95 2.14 -18.35 -12.95
N ASP A 96 3.02 -17.36 -13.06
CA ASP A 96 3.32 -16.72 -14.36
C ASP A 96 4.05 -17.65 -15.35
N LYS A 97 4.75 -18.66 -14.83
CA LYS A 97 5.43 -19.71 -15.62
C LYS A 97 5.23 -21.06 -14.95
N SER A 98 5.39 -22.13 -15.73
CA SER A 98 5.41 -23.49 -15.19
C SER A 98 6.49 -23.58 -14.10
N ARG A 99 6.13 -24.13 -12.92
CA ARG A 99 6.99 -24.29 -11.73
C ARG A 99 7.40 -23.00 -11.00
N ALA A 100 6.80 -21.85 -11.28
CA ALA A 100 6.98 -20.67 -10.44
C ALA A 100 6.28 -20.84 -9.06
N PRO A 101 6.87 -20.34 -7.96
CA PRO A 101 6.23 -20.34 -6.65
C PRO A 101 5.09 -19.32 -6.58
N ILE A 102 4.11 -19.57 -5.71
CA ILE A 102 3.09 -18.58 -5.32
C ILE A 102 3.52 -18.05 -3.94
N THR A 103 4.48 -17.13 -3.95
CA THR A 103 5.13 -16.66 -2.72
C THR A 103 4.15 -15.90 -1.82
N ALA A 104 3.20 -15.15 -2.38
CA ALA A 104 2.16 -14.49 -1.58
C ALA A 104 1.33 -15.47 -0.73
N LYS A 105 1.05 -16.68 -1.25
CA LYS A 105 0.39 -17.74 -0.46
C LYS A 105 1.30 -18.31 0.62
N LEU A 106 2.60 -18.46 0.35
CA LEU A 106 3.58 -18.85 1.36
C LEU A 106 3.61 -17.83 2.51
N MET A 107 3.67 -16.53 2.20
CA MET A 107 3.66 -15.46 3.21
C MET A 107 2.41 -15.52 4.08
N ALA A 108 1.23 -15.68 3.47
CA ALA A 108 -0.02 -15.84 4.19
C ALA A 108 0.00 -17.05 5.13
N ASN A 109 0.53 -18.19 4.68
CA ASN A 109 0.66 -19.40 5.50
C ASN A 109 1.63 -19.18 6.67
N MET A 110 2.75 -18.49 6.46
CA MET A 110 3.73 -18.18 7.51
C MET A 110 3.13 -17.29 8.60
N LEU A 111 2.41 -16.23 8.23
CA LEU A 111 1.72 -15.34 9.18
C LEU A 111 0.69 -16.11 10.04
N GLN A 112 -0.11 -16.97 9.42
CA GLN A 112 -1.08 -17.80 10.13
C GLN A 112 -0.41 -18.81 11.05
N THR A 113 0.65 -19.47 10.59
CA THR A 113 1.41 -20.45 11.38
C THR A 113 2.07 -19.79 12.59
N ALA A 114 2.63 -18.58 12.43
CA ALA A 114 3.19 -17.78 13.51
C ALA A 114 2.16 -17.41 14.59
N GLY A 115 0.85 -17.41 14.26
CA GLY A 115 -0.24 -17.14 15.20
C GLY A 115 -1.05 -15.88 14.93
N CYS A 116 -0.90 -15.27 13.75
CA CYS A 116 -1.73 -14.13 13.37
C CYS A 116 -3.21 -14.54 13.32
N SER A 117 -4.08 -13.77 13.98
CA SER A 117 -5.52 -14.02 14.06
C SER A 117 -6.32 -13.13 13.10
N HIS A 118 -5.75 -12.02 12.65
CA HIS A 118 -6.41 -11.03 11.79
C HIS A 118 -5.35 -10.22 11.03
N VAL A 119 -5.61 -9.85 9.78
CA VAL A 119 -4.69 -9.03 8.98
C VAL A 119 -5.39 -7.77 8.49
N ILE A 120 -4.74 -6.62 8.68
CA ILE A 120 -5.16 -5.34 8.09
C ILE A 120 -4.09 -4.95 7.07
N THR A 121 -4.49 -4.67 5.84
CA THR A 121 -3.58 -4.28 4.75
C THR A 121 -4.24 -3.20 3.88
N MET A 122 -3.51 -2.67 2.91
CA MET A 122 -4.03 -1.63 2.01
C MET A 122 -3.68 -1.97 0.56
N ASP A 123 -4.64 -1.78 -0.35
CA ASP A 123 -4.54 -1.97 -1.81
C ASP A 123 -3.70 -3.19 -2.24
N LEU A 124 -4.14 -4.39 -1.83
CA LEU A 124 -3.56 -5.63 -2.33
C LEU A 124 -3.48 -5.65 -3.87
N HIS A 125 -2.30 -5.99 -4.40
CA HIS A 125 -2.03 -6.09 -5.84
C HIS A 125 -3.11 -6.88 -6.60
N ALA A 126 -3.58 -7.97 -5.98
CA ALA A 126 -4.67 -8.77 -6.48
C ALA A 126 -5.71 -9.00 -5.37
N SER A 127 -6.97 -8.65 -5.65
CA SER A 127 -8.12 -8.92 -4.76
C SER A 127 -8.27 -10.40 -4.39
N GLN A 128 -7.73 -11.31 -5.22
CA GLN A 128 -7.69 -12.74 -5.00
C GLN A 128 -6.86 -13.15 -3.77
N ILE A 129 -5.87 -12.33 -3.37
CA ILE A 129 -5.08 -12.56 -2.15
C ILE A 129 -5.99 -12.50 -0.92
N GLN A 130 -6.97 -11.59 -0.91
CA GLN A 130 -7.98 -11.45 0.15
C GLN A 130 -9.02 -12.57 0.12
N GLY A 131 -9.31 -13.14 -1.06
CA GLY A 131 -10.31 -14.21 -1.25
C GLY A 131 -11.69 -13.75 -1.72
N LEU A 132 -11.89 -12.45 -1.98
CA LEU A 132 -13.17 -11.91 -2.46
C LEU A 132 -13.19 -11.80 -3.98
N SER A 133 -13.34 -12.92 -4.67
CA SER A 133 -14.02 -12.91 -5.97
C SER A 133 -15.47 -13.33 -5.72
N MET A 134 -16.34 -12.36 -5.50
CA MET A 134 -17.78 -12.59 -5.65
C MET A 134 -18.13 -12.31 -7.11
N PRO A 135 -18.60 -13.29 -7.89
CA PRO A 135 -19.46 -12.99 -9.02
C PRO A 135 -20.77 -12.42 -8.44
N GLN A 136 -21.20 -11.25 -8.89
CA GLN A 136 -22.46 -10.61 -8.47
C GLN A 136 -23.72 -11.36 -8.95
N THR A 137 -23.61 -12.60 -9.40
CA THR A 137 -24.73 -13.40 -9.89
C THR A 137 -24.52 -14.85 -9.50
N LEU A 138 -25.13 -15.30 -8.40
CA LEU A 138 -25.86 -16.57 -8.34
C LEU A 138 -26.46 -16.78 -6.94
N HIS A 139 -27.78 -16.60 -6.88
CA HIS A 139 -28.64 -17.17 -5.85
C HIS A 139 -28.53 -18.70 -5.91
N SER A 140 -27.76 -19.32 -5.02
CA SER A 140 -28.00 -20.70 -4.59
C SER A 140 -27.14 -21.05 -3.39
N SER A 141 -27.83 -21.57 -2.38
CA SER A 141 -27.34 -22.07 -1.09
C SER A 141 -26.28 -23.17 -1.25
N LYS A 142 -25.06 -22.76 -1.57
CA LYS A 142 -23.84 -23.57 -1.49
C LYS A 142 -22.76 -22.66 -0.98
N LEU A 143 -22.42 -22.83 0.30
CA LEU A 143 -21.31 -22.18 1.00
C LEU A 143 -20.00 -22.51 0.28
N LEU A 144 -19.74 -21.82 -0.82
CA LEU A 144 -18.53 -21.97 -1.61
C LEU A 144 -17.48 -21.06 -0.98
N ILE A 145 -16.65 -21.67 -0.13
CA ILE A 145 -15.38 -21.13 0.32
C ILE A 145 -14.52 -20.92 -0.93
N ILE A 146 -14.58 -19.74 -1.54
CA ILE A 146 -13.60 -19.33 -2.54
C ILE A 146 -12.34 -18.97 -1.75
N ALA A 147 -11.39 -19.90 -1.71
CA ALA A 147 -10.22 -19.86 -0.83
C ALA A 147 -9.30 -18.67 -1.14
N GLY A 148 -9.36 -17.62 -0.31
CA GLY A 148 -8.30 -16.63 -0.20
C GLY A 148 -6.99 -17.26 0.30
N PHE A 149 -5.89 -16.50 0.25
CA PHE A 149 -4.62 -17.01 0.77
C PHE A 149 -4.65 -17.17 2.30
N PHE A 150 -5.55 -16.46 2.97
CA PHE A 150 -5.75 -16.49 4.41
C PHE A 150 -7.01 -17.30 4.79
N ASN A 151 -6.88 -18.07 5.88
CA ASN A 151 -8.01 -18.67 6.59
C ASN A 151 -8.47 -17.80 7.77
N VAL A 152 -7.74 -16.72 8.04
CA VAL A 152 -8.07 -15.67 9.02
C VAL A 152 -8.70 -14.48 8.30
N PRO A 153 -9.54 -13.68 8.98
CA PRO A 153 -10.10 -12.47 8.37
C PRO A 153 -8.99 -11.54 7.86
N VAL A 154 -9.29 -10.85 6.75
CA VAL A 154 -8.38 -9.86 6.13
C VAL A 154 -9.19 -8.63 5.75
N ASP A 155 -8.87 -7.51 6.40
CA ASP A 155 -9.37 -6.20 6.03
C ASP A 155 -8.40 -5.55 5.05
N ASN A 156 -8.76 -5.55 3.76
CA ASN A 156 -8.05 -4.81 2.72
C ASN A 156 -8.67 -3.41 2.58
N LEU A 157 -7.97 -2.42 3.11
CA LEU A 157 -8.32 -1.01 2.98
C LEU A 157 -7.96 -0.52 1.57
N TYR A 158 -8.58 0.59 1.16
CA TYR A 158 -8.35 1.20 -0.15
C TYR A 158 -7.85 2.63 0.02
N ALA A 159 -6.85 3.05 -0.75
CA ALA A 159 -6.41 4.44 -0.80
C ALA A 159 -7.31 5.31 -1.71
N GLU A 160 -8.26 4.69 -2.43
CA GLU A 160 -9.19 5.37 -3.35
C GLU A 160 -9.90 6.59 -2.72
N PRO A 161 -10.44 6.54 -1.48
CA PRO A 161 -11.04 7.72 -0.86
C PRO A 161 -10.05 8.89 -0.66
N SER A 162 -8.80 8.57 -0.30
CA SER A 162 -7.73 9.57 -0.15
C SER A 162 -7.32 10.15 -1.50
N TYR A 163 -7.31 9.37 -2.57
CA TYR A 163 -7.09 9.87 -3.94
C TYR A 163 -8.19 10.78 -4.41
N LEU A 164 -9.45 10.42 -4.18
CA LEU A 164 -10.59 11.27 -4.56
C LEU A 164 -10.49 12.65 -3.92
N ARG A 165 -10.12 12.71 -2.64
CA ARG A 165 -9.87 13.97 -1.94
C ARG A 165 -8.70 14.73 -2.57
N TRP A 166 -7.54 14.09 -2.70
CA TRP A 166 -6.35 14.72 -3.26
C TRP A 166 -6.59 15.28 -4.67
N ILE A 167 -7.26 14.52 -5.55
CA ILE A 167 -7.58 14.96 -6.92
C ILE A 167 -8.49 16.18 -6.91
N ARG A 168 -9.55 16.18 -6.08
CA ARG A 168 -10.50 17.30 -5.98
C ARG A 168 -9.82 18.58 -5.48
N ASP A 169 -8.84 18.44 -4.58
CA ASP A 169 -8.14 19.56 -3.97
C ASP A 169 -7.00 20.11 -4.85
N ASN A 170 -6.40 19.29 -5.72
CA ASN A 170 -5.16 19.62 -6.44
C ASN A 170 -5.30 19.72 -7.97
N VAL A 171 -6.38 19.20 -8.57
CA VAL A 171 -6.52 19.10 -10.03
C VAL A 171 -7.87 19.67 -10.47
N ASP A 172 -7.89 20.40 -11.58
CA ASP A 172 -9.14 20.79 -12.24
C ASP A 172 -9.80 19.56 -12.86
N VAL A 173 -10.71 18.95 -12.10
CA VAL A 173 -11.45 17.73 -12.43
C VAL A 173 -12.10 17.84 -13.82
N ARG A 174 -12.63 19.00 -14.21
CA ARG A 174 -13.34 19.17 -15.50
C ARG A 174 -12.45 18.96 -16.72
N LYS A 175 -11.13 19.11 -16.56
CA LYS A 175 -10.13 18.93 -17.61
C LYS A 175 -9.23 17.73 -17.35
N ALA A 176 -9.65 16.81 -16.49
CA ALA A 176 -8.87 15.62 -16.15
C ALA A 176 -9.33 14.37 -16.92
N VAL A 177 -8.45 13.40 -17.01
CA VAL A 177 -8.72 12.04 -17.50
C VAL A 177 -7.95 11.05 -16.64
N ILE A 178 -8.63 9.98 -16.20
CA ILE A 178 -7.95 8.93 -15.43
C ILE A 178 -7.33 7.95 -16.41
N VAL A 179 -6.06 7.61 -16.20
CA VAL A 179 -5.30 6.73 -17.09
C VAL A 179 -4.78 5.53 -16.31
N SER A 180 -5.00 4.33 -16.84
CA SER A 180 -4.31 3.15 -16.33
C SER A 180 -3.04 2.86 -17.14
N PRO A 181 -1.87 2.66 -16.49
CA PRO A 181 -0.60 2.40 -17.17
C PRO A 181 -0.52 1.00 -17.79
N ASP A 182 -1.41 0.08 -17.41
CA ASP A 182 -1.51 -1.27 -17.97
C ASP A 182 -2.95 -1.83 -17.90
N ALA A 183 -3.17 -2.98 -18.55
CA ALA A 183 -4.47 -3.64 -18.55
C ALA A 183 -4.90 -4.20 -17.17
N GLY A 184 -3.95 -4.45 -16.26
CA GLY A 184 -4.24 -4.98 -14.93
C GLY A 184 -4.89 -3.94 -14.03
N GLY A 185 -4.44 -2.69 -14.12
CA GLY A 185 -4.98 -1.55 -13.38
C GLY A 185 -6.29 -0.96 -13.93
N ALA A 186 -6.82 -1.48 -15.04
CA ALA A 186 -7.99 -0.91 -15.72
C ALA A 186 -9.20 -0.78 -14.78
N LYS A 187 -9.52 -1.82 -14.01
CA LYS A 187 -10.65 -1.80 -13.05
C LYS A 187 -10.51 -0.71 -11.98
N ARG A 188 -9.29 -0.49 -11.48
CA ARG A 188 -8.99 0.54 -10.47
C ARG A 188 -9.21 1.93 -11.04
N ALA A 189 -8.68 2.16 -12.24
CA ALA A 189 -8.80 3.43 -12.91
C ALA A 189 -10.26 3.74 -13.34
N THR A 190 -11.01 2.74 -13.80
CA THR A 190 -12.45 2.91 -14.11
C THR A 190 -13.26 3.24 -12.85
N SER A 191 -13.05 2.54 -11.73
CA SER A 191 -13.74 2.85 -10.46
C SER A 191 -13.53 4.31 -10.04
N LEU A 192 -12.29 4.79 -10.12
CA LEU A 192 -11.96 6.17 -9.77
C LEU A 192 -12.57 7.18 -10.77
N ALA A 193 -12.55 6.85 -12.06
CA ALA A 193 -13.16 7.67 -13.11
C ALA A 193 -14.67 7.81 -12.91
N ASP A 194 -15.37 6.72 -12.62
CA ASP A 194 -16.82 6.71 -12.38
C ASP A 194 -17.19 7.57 -11.17
N ARG A 195 -16.40 7.51 -10.08
CA ARG A 195 -16.64 8.31 -8.86
C ARG A 195 -16.36 9.82 -9.04
N LEU A 196 -15.56 10.18 -10.04
CA LEU A 196 -15.25 11.58 -10.38
C LEU A 196 -16.04 12.08 -11.58
N ASP A 197 -16.87 11.23 -12.20
CA ASP A 197 -17.56 11.50 -13.47
C ASP A 197 -16.59 11.94 -14.58
N LEU A 198 -15.48 11.19 -14.70
CA LEU A 198 -14.40 11.46 -15.66
C LEU A 198 -14.31 10.41 -16.75
N ASN A 199 -13.68 10.83 -17.85
CA ASN A 199 -13.28 9.88 -18.88
C ASN A 199 -12.09 9.03 -18.40
N PHE A 200 -12.03 7.81 -18.92
CA PHE A 200 -10.96 6.85 -18.67
C PHE A 200 -10.16 6.61 -19.96
N ALA A 201 -8.84 6.42 -19.81
CA ALA A 201 -7.95 5.97 -20.87
C ALA A 201 -7.05 4.82 -20.38
N LEU A 202 -6.61 3.97 -21.30
CA LEU A 202 -5.82 2.79 -21.00
C LEU A 202 -4.58 2.76 -21.88
N ILE A 203 -3.43 2.50 -21.28
CA ILE A 203 -2.21 2.20 -22.01
C ILE A 203 -2.08 0.68 -22.13
N HIS A 204 -2.12 0.17 -23.35
CA HIS A 204 -1.84 -1.22 -23.64
C HIS A 204 -0.38 -1.36 -24.07
N LYS A 205 0.38 -2.18 -23.33
CA LYS A 205 1.76 -2.51 -23.69
C LYS A 205 1.78 -3.80 -24.50
N GLU A 206 2.11 -3.69 -25.78
CA GLU A 206 2.42 -4.86 -26.60
C GLU A 206 3.82 -5.37 -26.19
N ARG A 207 3.87 -6.61 -25.70
CA ARG A 207 5.15 -7.28 -25.45
C ARG A 207 5.64 -7.86 -26.77
N SER A 208 6.42 -7.08 -27.50
CA SER A 208 7.19 -7.59 -28.64
C SER A 208 8.28 -8.56 -28.17
N ARG A 209 8.78 -9.38 -29.12
CA ARG A 209 9.74 -10.47 -28.90
C ARG A 209 11.05 -9.95 -28.24
N PRO A 210 11.89 -10.83 -27.67
CA PRO A 210 13.20 -10.40 -27.16
C PRO A 210 13.96 -9.62 -28.24
N ASN A 211 14.43 -8.41 -27.91
CA ASN A 211 15.14 -7.42 -28.76
C ASN A 211 14.32 -6.35 -29.51
N GLU A 212 12.99 -6.28 -29.35
CA GLU A 212 12.20 -5.15 -29.88
C GLU A 212 11.77 -4.18 -28.77
N VAL A 213 11.77 -2.88 -29.08
CA VAL A 213 11.26 -1.85 -28.17
C VAL A 213 9.76 -2.06 -28.01
N SER A 214 9.31 -2.29 -26.77
CA SER A 214 7.89 -2.49 -26.47
C SER A 214 7.08 -1.26 -26.87
N LYS A 215 6.13 -1.42 -27.79
CA LYS A 215 5.21 -0.35 -28.22
C LYS A 215 4.10 -0.17 -27.17
N MET A 216 3.81 1.08 -26.82
CA MET A 216 2.68 1.45 -25.98
C MET A 216 1.58 2.06 -26.85
N THR A 217 0.38 1.50 -26.79
CA THR A 217 -0.79 1.98 -27.51
C THR A 217 -1.74 2.61 -26.51
N LEU A 218 -2.08 3.88 -26.71
CA LEU A 218 -3.06 4.59 -25.90
C LEU A 218 -4.48 4.36 -26.46
N VAL A 219 -5.41 3.97 -25.59
CA VAL A 219 -6.83 3.86 -25.89
C VAL A 219 -7.57 4.90 -25.05
N GLY A 220 -8.22 5.85 -25.70
CA GLY A 220 -8.91 6.99 -25.06
C GLY A 220 -8.30 8.34 -25.44
N ASN A 221 -9.03 9.42 -25.18
CA ASN A 221 -8.59 10.78 -25.53
C ASN A 221 -8.04 11.53 -24.31
N VAL A 222 -6.75 11.87 -24.38
CA VAL A 222 -6.01 12.60 -23.34
C VAL A 222 -5.59 14.00 -23.78
N LYS A 223 -5.91 14.39 -25.02
CA LYS A 223 -5.46 15.65 -25.61
C LYS A 223 -6.03 16.85 -24.84
N ASP A 224 -5.16 17.81 -24.54
CA ASP A 224 -5.46 19.06 -23.82
C ASP A 224 -6.06 18.84 -22.41
N LYS A 225 -5.83 17.65 -21.83
CA LYS A 225 -6.30 17.25 -20.50
C LYS A 225 -5.15 16.92 -19.55
N CYS A 226 -5.41 17.07 -18.25
CA CYS A 226 -4.57 16.55 -17.19
C CYS A 226 -4.75 15.04 -17.10
N ALA A 227 -3.71 14.28 -17.45
CA ALA A 227 -3.73 12.83 -17.39
C ALA A 227 -3.27 12.35 -16.00
N ILE A 228 -4.17 11.67 -15.28
CA ILE A 228 -3.89 11.13 -13.95
C ILE A 228 -3.63 9.63 -14.08
N LEU A 229 -2.36 9.24 -14.07
CA LEU A 229 -1.93 7.84 -14.04
C LEU A 229 -2.23 7.25 -12.66
N VAL A 230 -2.92 6.11 -12.62
CA VAL A 230 -3.27 5.43 -11.36
C VAL A 230 -2.73 4.00 -11.37
N ASP A 231 -1.92 3.66 -10.37
CA ASP A 231 -1.33 2.32 -10.20
C ASP A 231 -1.32 1.92 -8.71
N ASP A 232 -1.18 0.63 -8.38
CA ASP A 232 -1.09 0.20 -6.97
C ASP A 232 0.30 0.44 -6.41
N MET A 233 1.33 0.27 -7.23
CA MET A 233 2.70 0.39 -6.72
C MET A 233 3.71 0.79 -7.78
N ALA A 234 4.58 1.73 -7.41
CA ALA A 234 5.71 2.15 -8.23
C ALA A 234 7.02 1.59 -7.66
N ASP A 235 7.71 0.77 -8.45
CA ASP A 235 8.97 0.15 -8.05
C ASP A 235 10.17 0.84 -8.69
N THR A 236 10.54 0.49 -9.93
CA THR A 236 11.63 1.14 -10.67
C THR A 236 11.19 2.37 -11.48
N CYS A 237 9.89 2.70 -11.45
CA CYS A 237 9.24 3.79 -12.20
C CYS A 237 9.40 3.76 -13.73
N GLY A 238 10.03 2.73 -14.32
CA GLY A 238 10.25 2.65 -15.76
C GLY A 238 8.96 2.58 -16.58
N THR A 239 7.95 1.84 -16.11
CA THR A 239 6.63 1.79 -16.77
C THR A 239 5.94 3.16 -16.67
N LEU A 240 6.00 3.79 -15.50
CA LEU A 240 5.35 5.08 -15.23
C LEU A 240 5.94 6.20 -16.10
N ALA A 241 7.26 6.29 -16.20
CA ALA A 241 7.94 7.28 -17.04
C ALA A 241 7.65 7.08 -18.53
N LYS A 242 7.62 5.83 -19.00
CA LYS A 242 7.23 5.53 -20.39
C LYS A 242 5.77 5.90 -20.66
N ALA A 243 4.86 5.54 -19.76
CA ALA A 243 3.45 5.91 -19.85
C ALA A 243 3.27 7.44 -19.91
N ALA A 244 3.97 8.19 -19.07
CA ALA A 244 3.92 9.65 -19.07
C ALA A 244 4.45 10.25 -20.38
N ASN A 245 5.55 9.73 -20.92
CA ASN A 245 6.07 10.17 -22.21
C ASN A 245 5.06 9.90 -23.34
N THR A 246 4.45 8.71 -23.38
CA THR A 246 3.40 8.39 -24.35
C THR A 246 2.20 9.32 -24.22
N LEU A 247 1.76 9.65 -23.01
CA LEU A 247 0.67 10.60 -22.79
C LEU A 247 1.00 12.01 -23.29
N ARG A 248 2.23 12.46 -23.06
CA ARG A 248 2.72 13.75 -23.57
C ARG A 248 2.75 13.78 -25.10
N GLU A 249 3.22 12.71 -25.75
CA GLU A 249 3.21 12.58 -27.21
C GLU A 249 1.79 12.63 -27.80
N HIS A 250 0.79 12.17 -27.04
CA HIS A 250 -0.63 12.24 -27.43
C HIS A 250 -1.32 13.55 -27.00
N GLY A 251 -0.56 14.55 -26.53
CA GLY A 251 -1.04 15.90 -26.27
C GLY A 251 -1.66 16.13 -24.88
N ALA A 252 -1.33 15.31 -23.88
CA ALA A 252 -1.72 15.60 -22.49
C ALA A 252 -1.10 16.92 -22.01
N SER A 253 -1.89 17.77 -21.34
CA SER A 253 -1.44 19.09 -20.89
C SER A 253 -0.51 19.02 -19.67
N SER A 254 -0.78 18.05 -18.79
CA SER A 254 0.04 17.73 -17.61
C SER A 254 -0.20 16.27 -17.25
N ILE A 255 0.82 15.60 -16.70
CA ILE A 255 0.69 14.22 -16.24
C ILE A 255 1.02 14.15 -14.75
N VAL A 256 0.09 13.59 -13.97
CA VAL A 256 0.23 13.30 -12.55
C VAL A 256 0.17 11.79 -12.38
N ALA A 257 0.98 11.22 -11.49
CA ALA A 257 0.88 9.81 -11.12
C ALA A 257 0.44 9.66 -9.67
N LEU A 258 -0.54 8.80 -9.42
CA LEU A 258 -1.01 8.39 -8.11
C LEU A 258 -0.70 6.91 -7.94
N VAL A 259 0.04 6.57 -6.88
CA VAL A 259 0.40 5.18 -6.57
C VAL A 259 0.17 4.88 -5.10
N THR A 260 -0.31 3.68 -4.76
CA THR A 260 -0.53 3.37 -3.32
C THR A 260 0.81 3.17 -2.67
N HIS A 261 1.58 2.20 -3.14
CA HIS A 261 2.86 1.84 -2.56
C HIS A 261 4.02 2.41 -3.37
N GLY A 262 4.60 3.49 -2.88
CA GLY A 262 5.83 4.10 -3.43
C GLY A 262 7.09 3.34 -3.01
N ILE A 263 7.38 2.21 -3.65
CA ILE A 263 8.58 1.40 -3.34
C ILE A 263 9.85 2.15 -3.79
N PHE A 264 9.82 2.77 -4.97
CA PHE A 264 10.88 3.63 -5.52
C PHE A 264 12.30 3.04 -5.36
N SER A 265 12.52 1.81 -5.83
CA SER A 265 13.79 1.10 -5.70
C SER A 265 14.74 1.35 -6.87
N GLY A 266 16.03 1.06 -6.67
CA GLY A 266 17.05 1.18 -7.72
C GLY A 266 17.09 2.56 -8.35
N ASN A 267 16.96 2.62 -9.68
CA ASN A 267 17.03 3.85 -10.47
C ASN A 267 15.71 4.65 -10.51
N ALA A 268 14.76 4.37 -9.61
CA ALA A 268 13.45 5.04 -9.62
C ALA A 268 13.57 6.56 -9.51
N LEU A 269 14.33 7.08 -8.55
CA LEU A 269 14.45 8.54 -8.34
C LEU A 269 15.07 9.25 -9.52
N LYS A 270 16.13 8.66 -10.08
CA LYS A 270 16.75 9.16 -11.32
C LYS A 270 15.73 9.17 -12.46
N THR A 271 14.99 8.07 -12.65
CA THR A 271 13.97 7.94 -13.69
C THR A 271 12.86 8.98 -13.54
N LEU A 272 12.45 9.30 -12.31
CA LEU A 272 11.43 10.32 -12.04
C LEU A 272 11.96 11.74 -12.27
N ASN A 273 13.17 12.03 -11.82
CA ASN A 273 13.82 13.33 -12.02
C ASN A 273 14.05 13.59 -13.52
N ASP A 274 14.60 12.63 -14.25
CA ASP A 274 14.88 12.72 -15.69
C ASP A 274 13.61 12.76 -16.57
N CYS A 275 12.43 12.42 -16.03
CA CYS A 275 11.18 12.39 -16.78
C CYS A 275 10.46 13.76 -16.72
N ASP A 276 10.72 14.62 -17.70
CA ASP A 276 10.06 15.93 -17.81
C ASP A 276 8.55 15.86 -18.07
N ALA A 277 8.04 14.72 -18.55
CA ALA A 277 6.61 14.53 -18.79
C ALA A 277 5.81 14.43 -17.49
N LEU A 278 6.41 13.93 -16.40
CA LEU A 278 5.77 13.80 -15.09
C LEU A 278 5.89 15.12 -14.32
N SER A 279 4.74 15.68 -13.98
CA SER A 279 4.64 16.89 -13.14
C SER A 279 4.76 16.55 -11.65
N ARG A 280 3.95 15.59 -11.18
CA ARG A 280 3.86 15.16 -9.78
C ARG A 280 3.71 13.65 -9.70
N VAL A 281 4.31 13.04 -8.69
CA VAL A 281 4.17 11.62 -8.36
C VAL A 281 3.79 11.53 -6.89
N VAL A 282 2.54 11.18 -6.65
CA VAL A 282 1.93 11.13 -5.33
C VAL A 282 1.86 9.69 -4.89
N ALA A 283 2.38 9.41 -3.71
CA ALA A 283 2.32 8.10 -3.10
C ALA A 283 1.76 8.16 -1.68
N THR A 284 1.17 7.08 -1.18
CA THR A 284 0.79 7.01 0.24
C THR A 284 2.00 6.66 1.10
N ASN A 285 1.99 7.06 2.38
CA ASN A 285 3.03 6.68 3.34
C ASN A 285 3.02 5.20 3.78
N THR A 286 2.34 4.30 3.04
CA THR A 286 2.38 2.85 3.27
C THR A 286 3.78 2.24 3.14
N VAL A 287 4.69 2.91 2.43
CA VAL A 287 6.12 2.63 2.40
C VAL A 287 6.84 3.94 2.76
N PRO A 288 7.80 3.95 3.69
CA PRO A 288 8.51 5.18 4.03
C PRO A 288 9.41 5.64 2.87
N PHE A 289 9.19 6.87 2.39
CA PHE A 289 9.99 7.50 1.35
C PHE A 289 10.35 8.98 1.65
N SER A 290 10.29 9.41 2.92
CA SER A 290 10.65 10.76 3.36
C SER A 290 12.04 11.22 2.88
N GLU A 291 13.07 10.38 3.03
CA GLU A 291 14.42 10.70 2.52
C GLU A 291 14.48 10.79 0.99
N LYS A 292 13.60 10.06 0.29
CA LYS A 292 13.52 10.11 -1.17
C LYS A 292 12.86 11.39 -1.68
N ARG A 293 11.92 11.97 -0.92
CA ARG A 293 11.32 13.28 -1.22
C ARG A 293 12.37 14.39 -1.23
N LYS A 294 13.37 14.33 -0.34
CA LYS A 294 14.49 15.28 -0.33
C LYS A 294 15.32 15.25 -1.62
N GLN A 295 15.33 14.11 -2.33
CA GLN A 295 16.11 13.89 -3.56
C GLN A 295 15.28 14.05 -4.84
N CYS A 296 13.95 14.08 -4.74
CA CYS A 296 13.04 14.17 -5.87
C CYS A 296 11.88 15.14 -5.54
N PRO A 297 11.92 16.39 -6.04
CA PRO A 297 10.92 17.40 -5.71
C PRO A 297 9.54 17.11 -6.30
N LYS A 298 9.44 16.17 -7.24
CA LYS A 298 8.17 15.72 -7.83
C LYS A 298 7.39 14.77 -6.92
N LEU A 299 8.02 14.24 -5.86
CA LEU A 299 7.40 13.27 -4.96
C LEU A 299 6.55 13.96 -3.89
N GLU A 300 5.30 13.52 -3.79
CA GLU A 300 4.37 13.95 -2.76
C GLU A 300 3.82 12.77 -1.98
N GLU A 301 3.40 13.05 -0.75
CA GLU A 301 2.90 12.05 0.17
C GLU A 301 1.46 12.33 0.55
N ILE A 302 0.64 11.28 0.53
CA ILE A 302 -0.68 11.24 1.17
C ILE A 302 -0.54 10.44 2.45
N ASP A 303 -0.89 11.04 3.58
CA ASP A 303 -0.94 10.33 4.84
C ASP A 303 -2.18 9.43 4.90
N VAL A 304 -1.96 8.13 5.15
CA VAL A 304 -3.04 7.16 5.38
C VAL A 304 -3.07 6.64 6.82
N SER A 305 -2.25 7.21 7.71
CA SER A 305 -2.22 6.88 9.14
C SER A 305 -3.61 7.02 9.81
N PRO A 306 -4.41 8.08 9.54
CA PRO A 306 -5.75 8.18 10.10
C PRO A 306 -6.67 7.02 9.67
N THR A 307 -6.52 6.55 8.42
CA THR A 307 -7.29 5.42 7.89
C THR A 307 -6.89 4.11 8.56
N LEU A 308 -5.58 3.89 8.74
CA LEU A 308 -5.06 2.70 9.43
C LEU A 308 -5.41 2.70 10.92
N ALA A 309 -5.30 3.84 11.59
CA ALA A 309 -5.64 4.01 12.99
C ALA A 309 -7.14 3.75 13.24
N GLU A 310 -8.01 4.30 12.40
CA GLU A 310 -9.45 4.09 12.49
C GLU A 310 -9.83 2.63 12.19
N ALA A 311 -9.16 1.97 11.24
CA ALA A 311 -9.35 0.54 11.00
C ALA A 311 -8.96 -0.30 12.23
N CYS A 312 -7.85 0.04 12.89
CA CYS A 312 -7.44 -0.61 14.13
C CYS A 312 -8.44 -0.37 15.27
N ARG A 313 -8.93 0.87 15.43
CA ARG A 313 -9.93 1.23 16.44
C ARG A 313 -11.24 0.46 16.24
N ARG A 314 -11.75 0.42 15.00
CA ARG A 314 -12.97 -0.32 14.65
C ARG A 314 -12.83 -1.82 14.87
N THR A 315 -11.70 -2.39 14.45
CA THR A 315 -11.36 -3.80 14.70
C THR A 315 -11.29 -4.14 16.20
N HIS A 316 -10.76 -3.21 17.00
CA HIS A 316 -10.70 -3.36 18.45
C HIS A 316 -12.10 -3.38 19.07
N ASN A 317 -12.96 -2.43 18.66
CA ASN A 317 -14.31 -2.25 19.19
C ASN A 317 -15.37 -3.18 18.59
N GLY A 318 -15.05 -3.93 17.52
CA GLY A 318 -16.03 -4.73 16.79
C GLY A 318 -16.99 -3.89 15.92
N GLU A 319 -16.56 -2.70 15.53
CA GLU A 319 -17.31 -1.82 14.63
C GLU A 319 -17.04 -2.16 13.16
N SER A 320 -17.94 -1.74 12.26
CA SER A 320 -17.79 -2.01 10.83
C SER A 320 -16.65 -1.23 10.19
N VAL A 321 -15.64 -1.94 9.67
CA VAL A 321 -14.49 -1.37 8.93
C VAL A 321 -14.88 -0.94 7.51
N SER A 322 -15.96 -1.50 6.94
CA SER A 322 -16.38 -1.23 5.56
C SER A 322 -16.73 0.23 5.28
N PHE A 323 -17.01 1.02 6.32
CA PHE A 323 -17.19 2.47 6.20
C PHE A 323 -15.97 3.16 5.58
N LEU A 324 -14.77 2.70 5.90
CA LEU A 324 -13.50 3.26 5.42
C LEU A 324 -13.23 3.02 3.93
N PHE A 325 -13.96 2.09 3.29
CA PHE A 325 -13.81 1.83 1.86
C PHE A 325 -14.41 2.93 0.98
N SER A 326 -15.26 3.78 1.56
CA SER A 326 -15.93 4.89 0.87
C SER A 326 -15.61 6.26 1.46
N HIS A 327 -15.11 6.32 2.70
CA HIS A 327 -14.84 7.57 3.41
C HIS A 327 -13.42 7.55 3.98
N ALA A 328 -12.61 8.55 3.61
CA ALA A 328 -11.37 8.82 4.31
C ALA A 328 -11.69 9.56 5.62
N PRO A 329 -11.23 9.07 6.79
CA PRO A 329 -11.36 9.83 8.03
C PRO A 329 -10.59 11.15 7.92
N MET A 330 -11.17 12.21 8.48
CA MET A 330 -10.53 13.53 8.54
C MET A 330 -9.40 13.50 9.59
N GLU A 331 -8.37 14.31 9.36
CA GLU A 331 -7.41 14.70 10.40
C GLU A 331 -8.11 15.50 11.51
#